data_AF-A0A7D5RJN7-F1
#
_entry.id   AF-A0A7D5RJN7-F1
#
_cell.length_a   1.000
_cell.length_b   1.000
_cell.length_c   1.000
_cell.angle_alpha   90.00
_cell.angle_beta   90.00
_cell.angle_gamma   90.00
#
_symmetry.space_group_name_H-M   'P 1'
#
loop_
_entity.id
_entity.type
_entity.pdbx_description
1 polymer ?
#
loop_
_entity_poly.entity_id
_entity_poly.type
_entity_poly.pdbx_seq_one_letter_code
_entity_poly.pdbx_strand_id
1 'polypeptide(L)'
;MQRLLNIYIGDSKEKGRGVFTSLPIKAGDVIEICPVVVIPKDEIELIDRTALYDYYFLWEEGCAAMALGYGSLYNHSYSPNVEYIMDFEDSVIIIKSLRDIASNEELTFNYNGDPFDKERIWFDPM
;
A
#
# COMPACT_ATOMS: atom_id res chain seq x y z
N MET A 1 -18.37 -4.83 6.74
CA MET A 1 -17.81 -6.19 6.65
C MET A 1 -17.05 -6.28 5.35
N GLN A 2 -15.73 -6.19 5.38
CA GLN A 2 -14.89 -6.25 4.19
C GLN A 2 -14.49 -7.70 3.95
N ARG A 3 -14.85 -8.24 2.79
CA ARG A 3 -14.46 -9.58 2.35
C ARG A 3 -13.55 -9.46 1.15
N LEU A 4 -12.27 -9.73 1.36
CA LEU A 4 -11.24 -9.72 0.34
C LEU A 4 -11.15 -11.12 -0.27
N LEU A 5 -12.18 -11.50 -1.05
CA LEU A 5 -12.28 -12.86 -1.61
C LEU A 5 -11.18 -13.16 -2.65
N ASN A 6 -10.61 -12.11 -3.22
CA ASN A 6 -9.82 -12.21 -4.43
C ASN A 6 -8.37 -11.78 -4.25
N ILE A 7 -7.95 -11.32 -3.06
CA ILE A 7 -6.53 -10.99 -2.81
C ILE A 7 -5.94 -11.87 -1.71
N TYR A 8 -4.66 -12.16 -1.83
CA TYR A 8 -3.93 -13.03 -0.91
C TYR A 8 -2.49 -12.58 -0.73
N ILE A 9 -1.88 -12.95 0.39
CA ILE A 9 -0.45 -12.74 0.63
C ILE A 9 0.34 -13.90 0.03
N GLY A 10 1.32 -13.58 -0.79
CA GLY A 10 2.25 -14.53 -1.40
C GLY A 10 3.71 -14.14 -1.14
N ASP A 11 4.61 -15.02 -1.56
CA ASP A 11 6.04 -14.73 -1.60
C ASP A 11 6.36 -13.94 -2.89
N SER A 12 6.90 -12.74 -2.71
CA SER A 12 7.38 -11.83 -3.74
C SER A 12 8.90 -11.90 -3.87
N LYS A 13 9.45 -13.10 -4.00
CA LYS A 13 10.89 -13.35 -4.27
C LYS A 13 11.82 -12.43 -3.48
N GLU A 14 12.36 -11.41 -4.12
CA GLU A 14 13.36 -10.47 -3.58
C GLU A 14 12.77 -9.42 -2.62
N LYS A 15 11.44 -9.23 -2.62
CA LYS A 15 10.70 -8.26 -1.80
C LYS A 15 10.00 -8.88 -0.60
N GLY A 16 10.19 -10.19 -0.36
CA GLY A 16 9.62 -10.88 0.79
C GLY A 16 8.12 -11.16 0.60
N ARG A 17 7.25 -10.52 1.37
CA ARG A 17 5.79 -10.72 1.23
C ARG A 17 5.25 -9.74 0.20
N GLY A 18 4.29 -10.17 -0.60
CA GLY A 18 3.55 -9.30 -1.52
C GLY A 18 2.07 -9.63 -1.51
N VAL A 19 1.26 -8.70 -2.01
CA VAL A 19 -0.18 -8.89 -2.19
C VAL A 19 -0.44 -9.28 -3.64
N PHE A 20 -1.24 -10.30 -3.84
CA PHE A 20 -1.56 -10.86 -5.16
C PHE A 20 -3.07 -10.97 -5.31
N THR A 21 -3.56 -11.12 -6.54
CA THR A 21 -4.97 -11.42 -6.81
C THR A 21 -5.18 -12.84 -7.31
N SER A 22 -6.23 -13.53 -6.89
CA SER A 22 -6.63 -14.86 -7.38
C SER A 22 -7.65 -14.81 -8.53
N LEU A 23 -8.16 -13.61 -8.87
CA LEU A 23 -9.08 -13.37 -9.98
C LEU A 23 -8.65 -12.13 -10.79
N PRO A 24 -9.06 -12.01 -12.07
CA PRO A 24 -8.85 -10.78 -12.82
C PRO A 24 -9.54 -9.58 -12.16
N ILE A 25 -8.89 -8.41 -12.20
CA ILE A 25 -9.42 -7.13 -11.69
C ILE A 25 -9.51 -6.15 -12.86
N LYS A 26 -10.59 -5.35 -12.94
CA LYS A 26 -10.77 -4.35 -13.99
C LYS A 26 -10.17 -3.02 -13.60
N ALA A 27 -9.73 -2.25 -14.58
CA ALA A 27 -9.23 -0.89 -14.36
C ALA A 27 -10.27 -0.05 -13.60
N GLY A 28 -9.84 0.60 -12.51
CA GLY A 28 -10.67 1.46 -11.68
C GLY A 28 -11.44 0.76 -10.56
N ASP A 29 -11.35 -0.57 -10.44
CA ASP A 29 -11.94 -1.32 -9.33
C ASP A 29 -11.26 -0.95 -8.00
N VAL A 30 -12.06 -0.77 -6.96
CA VAL A 30 -11.58 -0.72 -5.57
C VAL A 30 -11.27 -2.14 -5.13
N ILE A 31 -10.01 -2.38 -4.78
CA ILE A 31 -9.49 -3.70 -4.39
C ILE A 31 -9.61 -3.90 -2.88
N GLU A 32 -9.19 -2.88 -2.12
CA GLU A 32 -9.15 -2.92 -0.67
C GLU A 32 -9.40 -1.53 -0.10
N ILE A 33 -10.09 -1.45 1.04
CA ILE A 33 -10.20 -0.25 1.86
C ILE A 33 -9.53 -0.59 3.18
N CYS A 34 -8.39 0.00 3.47
CA CYS A 34 -7.58 -0.31 4.64
C CYS A 34 -7.87 0.72 5.72
N PRO A 35 -8.56 0.38 6.83
CA PRO A 35 -8.60 1.26 7.98
C PRO A 35 -7.19 1.55 8.47
N VAL A 36 -6.95 2.76 8.95
CA VAL A 36 -5.62 3.12 9.46
C VAL A 36 -5.60 3.32 10.97
N VAL A 37 -4.46 3.05 11.56
CA VAL A 37 -4.11 3.58 12.89
C VAL A 37 -3.30 4.84 12.66
N VAL A 38 -3.88 6.00 12.98
CA VAL A 38 -3.17 7.29 12.90
C VAL A 38 -2.19 7.37 14.07
N ILE A 39 -0.95 7.68 13.73
CA ILE A 39 0.19 7.85 14.63
C ILE A 39 0.43 9.35 14.76
N PRO A 40 0.29 9.92 15.98
CA PRO A 40 0.56 11.32 16.23
C PRO A 40 1.98 11.72 15.83
N LYS A 41 2.14 12.96 15.38
CA LYS A 41 3.43 13.51 14.90
C LYS A 41 4.56 13.37 15.93
N ASP A 42 4.27 13.51 17.21
CA ASP A 42 5.23 13.41 18.31
C ASP A 42 5.67 11.97 18.63
N GLU A 43 4.99 10.96 18.07
CA GLU A 43 5.36 9.54 18.21
C GLU A 43 6.18 9.01 17.03
N ILE A 44 6.24 9.73 15.89
CA ILE A 44 6.90 9.26 14.66
C ILE A 44 8.38 8.90 14.90
N GLU A 45 9.14 9.73 15.63
CA GLU A 45 10.55 9.46 15.92
C GLU A 45 10.78 8.17 16.73
N LEU A 46 9.76 7.71 17.47
CA LEU A 46 9.81 6.43 18.17
C LEU A 46 9.59 5.27 17.19
N ILE A 47 8.63 5.41 16.27
CA ILE A 47 8.31 4.42 15.25
C ILE A 47 9.46 4.24 14.26
N ASP A 48 10.15 5.31 13.90
CA ASP A 48 11.32 5.28 13.01
C ASP A 48 12.44 4.37 13.50
N ARG A 49 12.48 4.10 14.81
CA ARG A 49 13.50 3.24 15.45
C ARG A 49 13.05 1.78 15.56
N THR A 50 11.96 1.42 14.90
CA THR A 50 11.38 0.07 14.93
C THR A 50 11.31 -0.54 13.54
N ALA A 51 11.01 -1.83 13.47
CA ALA A 51 10.76 -2.51 12.21
C ALA A 51 9.51 -1.98 11.45
N LEU A 52 8.69 -1.13 12.07
CA LEU A 52 7.50 -0.54 11.45
C LEU A 52 7.82 0.69 10.58
N TYR A 53 9.06 1.18 10.59
CA TYR A 53 9.50 2.32 9.78
C TYR A 53 9.12 2.16 8.29
N ASP A 54 9.31 0.96 7.73
CA ASP A 54 9.04 0.71 6.31
C ASP A 54 7.55 0.45 5.99
N TYR A 55 6.65 0.59 6.96
CA TYR A 55 5.25 0.14 6.84
C TYR A 55 4.21 1.26 7.02
N TYR A 56 4.60 2.44 7.51
CA TYR A 56 3.66 3.55 7.67
C TYR A 56 3.63 4.46 6.44
N PHE A 57 2.52 5.19 6.31
CA PHE A 57 2.29 6.22 5.30
C PHE A 57 2.42 7.59 5.96
N LEU A 58 2.99 8.56 5.24
CA LEU A 58 2.87 9.96 5.65
C LEU A 58 1.40 10.37 5.57
N TRP A 59 0.88 10.94 6.65
CA TRP A 59 -0.53 11.26 6.82
C TRP A 59 -0.72 12.77 6.97
N GLU A 60 -1.98 13.22 7.04
CA GLU A 60 -2.30 14.64 7.15
C GLU A 60 -1.69 15.30 8.38
N GLU A 61 -1.48 16.61 8.29
CA GLU A 61 -0.95 17.46 9.37
C GLU A 61 0.42 17.00 9.94
N GLY A 62 1.16 16.21 9.17
CA GLY A 62 2.45 15.66 9.56
C GLY A 62 2.35 14.48 10.53
N CYS A 63 1.19 13.86 10.63
CA CYS A 63 1.03 12.56 11.26
C CYS A 63 1.58 11.45 10.36
N ALA A 64 1.62 10.22 10.89
CA ALA A 64 1.80 9.01 10.10
C ALA A 64 0.56 8.11 10.24
N ALA A 65 0.41 7.13 9.36
CA ALA A 65 -0.68 6.18 9.42
C ALA A 65 -0.19 4.77 9.11
N MET A 66 -0.51 3.81 9.98
CA MET A 66 -0.29 2.40 9.70
C MET A 66 -1.53 1.83 9.02
N ALA A 67 -1.39 1.32 7.80
CA ALA A 67 -2.50 0.68 7.12
C ALA A 67 -2.75 -0.72 7.70
N LEU A 68 -3.96 -0.98 8.16
CA LEU A 68 -4.41 -2.32 8.53
C LEU A 68 -4.80 -3.09 7.26
N GLY A 69 -5.45 -4.24 7.42
CA GLY A 69 -5.71 -5.14 6.29
C GLY A 69 -4.38 -5.60 5.68
N TYR A 70 -4.25 -5.51 4.35
CA TYR A 70 -2.99 -5.75 3.65
C TYR A 70 -2.30 -4.48 3.18
N GLY A 71 -2.81 -3.28 3.49
CA GLY A 71 -2.31 -2.00 2.95
C GLY A 71 -0.79 -1.81 3.08
N SER A 72 -0.21 -2.12 4.24
CA SER A 72 1.23 -2.01 4.49
C SER A 72 2.05 -3.20 3.94
N LEU A 73 1.44 -4.14 3.23
CA LEU A 73 2.10 -5.31 2.61
C LEU A 73 2.20 -5.23 1.08
N TYR A 74 1.59 -4.22 0.46
CA TYR A 74 1.74 -3.98 -0.97
C TYR A 74 3.15 -3.47 -1.24
N ASN A 75 3.83 -4.09 -2.20
CA ASN A 75 5.20 -3.74 -2.52
C ASN A 75 5.30 -2.52 -3.44
N HIS A 76 6.47 -1.90 -3.40
CA HIS A 76 6.86 -0.83 -4.29
C HIS A 76 7.05 -1.32 -5.75
N SER A 77 6.57 -0.52 -6.70
CA SER A 77 6.97 -0.56 -8.11
C SER A 77 6.92 0.84 -8.72
N TYR A 78 7.93 1.22 -9.50
CA TYR A 78 7.86 2.42 -10.35
C TYR A 78 6.91 2.24 -11.54
N SER A 79 6.50 1.01 -11.86
CA SER A 79 5.47 0.73 -12.86
C SER A 79 4.30 0.03 -12.16
N PRO A 80 3.61 0.71 -11.23
CA PRO A 80 2.59 0.09 -10.41
C PRO A 80 1.36 -0.28 -11.24
N ASN A 81 0.59 -1.24 -10.74
CA ASN A 81 -0.70 -1.61 -11.32
C ASN A 81 -1.89 -1.21 -10.43
N VAL A 82 -1.62 -0.73 -9.22
CA VAL A 82 -2.59 -0.14 -8.31
C VAL A 82 -2.09 1.21 -7.77
N GLU A 83 -3.01 2.08 -7.38
CA GLU A 83 -2.76 3.30 -6.62
C GLU A 83 -3.35 3.18 -5.22
N TYR A 84 -2.85 3.99 -4.27
CA TYR A 84 -3.48 4.17 -2.98
C TYR A 84 -3.99 5.61 -2.85
N ILE A 85 -5.19 5.75 -2.30
CA ILE A 85 -5.87 7.03 -2.10
C ILE A 85 -6.11 7.17 -0.60
N MET A 86 -5.63 8.27 -0.02
CA MET A 86 -5.82 8.55 1.40
C MET A 86 -7.13 9.32 1.60
N ASP A 87 -8.07 8.72 2.34
CA ASP A 87 -9.30 9.36 2.78
C ASP A 87 -9.16 9.70 4.27
N PHE A 88 -8.92 10.98 4.52
CA PHE A 88 -8.69 11.51 5.87
C PHE A 88 -9.98 11.56 6.69
N GLU A 89 -11.13 11.81 6.05
CA GLU A 89 -12.43 11.92 6.73
C GLU A 89 -12.86 10.57 7.30
N ASP A 90 -12.75 9.51 6.49
CA ASP A 90 -13.09 8.15 6.90
C ASP A 90 -11.93 7.40 7.57
N SER A 91 -10.73 8.00 7.63
CA SER A 91 -9.51 7.38 8.16
C SER A 91 -9.20 6.02 7.52
N VAL A 92 -9.16 6.01 6.18
CA VAL A 92 -8.87 4.80 5.38
C VAL A 92 -7.88 5.10 4.26
N ILE A 93 -7.15 4.06 3.84
CA ILE A 93 -6.40 4.03 2.59
C ILE A 93 -7.13 3.13 1.61
N ILE A 94 -7.53 3.66 0.45
CA ILE A 94 -8.26 2.93 -0.58
C ILE A 94 -7.27 2.49 -1.66
N ILE A 95 -7.15 1.19 -1.89
CA ILE A 95 -6.35 0.61 -2.97
C ILE A 95 -7.22 0.41 -4.20
N LYS A 96 -6.81 0.97 -5.34
CA LYS A 96 -7.57 0.97 -6.59
C LYS A 96 -6.70 0.56 -7.78
N SER A 97 -7.24 -0.20 -8.72
CA SER A 97 -6.51 -0.62 -9.91
C SER A 97 -6.34 0.51 -10.93
N LEU A 98 -5.13 0.63 -11.50
CA LEU A 98 -4.81 1.60 -12.55
C LEU A 98 -5.09 1.06 -13.96
N ARG A 99 -5.15 -0.26 -14.09
CA ARG A 99 -5.40 -0.98 -15.35
C ARG A 99 -6.08 -2.31 -15.07
N ASP A 100 -6.42 -3.04 -16.12
CA ASP A 100 -6.78 -4.45 -15.99
C ASP A 100 -5.57 -5.24 -15.45
N ILE A 101 -5.84 -6.13 -14.47
CA ILE A 101 -4.84 -6.95 -13.77
C ILE A 101 -5.24 -8.42 -13.93
N ALA A 102 -4.26 -9.25 -14.26
CA ALA A 102 -4.50 -10.68 -14.46
C ALA A 102 -4.56 -11.45 -13.12
N SER A 103 -5.18 -12.62 -13.13
CA SER A 103 -5.09 -13.56 -12.01
C SER A 103 -3.63 -13.93 -11.74
N ASN A 104 -3.28 -14.04 -10.46
CA ASN A 104 -1.96 -14.33 -9.90
C ASN A 104 -0.89 -13.25 -10.15
N GLU A 105 -1.30 -12.06 -10.57
CA GLU A 105 -0.40 -10.91 -10.66
C GLU A 105 -0.19 -10.30 -9.26
N GLU A 106 1.03 -9.83 -8.98
CA GLU A 106 1.33 -9.05 -7.78
C GLU A 106 0.75 -7.65 -7.90
N LEU A 107 0.09 -7.17 -6.87
CA LEU A 107 -0.44 -5.82 -6.75
C LEU A 107 0.62 -4.94 -6.09
N THR A 108 1.04 -3.89 -6.82
CA THR A 108 2.09 -2.97 -6.36
C THR A 108 1.66 -1.53 -6.60
N PHE A 109 1.98 -0.66 -5.64
CA PHE A 109 1.84 0.79 -5.79
C PHE A 109 3.21 1.48 -5.73
N ASN A 110 3.23 2.77 -6.03
CA ASN A 110 4.42 3.58 -5.89
C ASN A 110 4.49 4.18 -4.48
N TYR A 111 5.62 4.01 -3.80
CA TYR A 111 5.78 4.49 -2.40
C TYR A 111 5.88 6.02 -2.32
N ASN A 112 6.20 6.69 -3.43
CA ASN A 112 6.15 8.16 -3.52
C ASN A 112 4.71 8.71 -3.50
N GLY A 113 3.69 7.84 -3.56
CA GLY A 113 2.28 8.22 -3.58
C GLY A 113 1.74 8.48 -4.98
N ASP A 114 2.43 9.29 -5.77
CA ASP A 114 2.09 9.45 -7.20
C ASP A 114 2.53 8.19 -7.99
N PRO A 115 1.60 7.48 -8.67
CA PRO A 115 1.93 6.31 -9.48
C PRO A 115 3.00 6.54 -10.56
N PHE A 116 3.16 7.78 -11.03
CA PHE A 116 4.06 8.14 -12.13
C PHE A 116 5.40 8.72 -11.65
N ASP A 117 5.56 8.97 -10.36
CA ASP A 117 6.79 9.50 -9.79
C ASP A 117 7.96 8.52 -9.92
N LYS A 118 9.15 9.02 -10.27
CA LYS A 118 10.39 8.27 -10.48
C LYS A 118 11.51 8.69 -9.54
N GLU A 119 11.23 9.55 -8.57
CA GLU A 119 12.18 9.91 -7.53
C GLU A 119 12.58 8.69 -6.70
N ARG A 120 13.82 8.70 -6.22
CA ARG A 120 14.37 7.58 -5.46
C ARG A 120 13.71 7.53 -4.08
N ILE A 121 13.25 6.34 -3.72
CA ILE A 121 12.80 6.02 -2.36
C ILE A 121 14.01 5.83 -1.41
N TRP A 122 13.73 5.71 -0.11
CA TRP A 122 14.74 5.62 0.97
C TRP A 122 15.55 4.32 1.01
N PHE A 123 15.34 3.43 0.03
CA PHE A 123 16.11 2.22 -0.21
C PHE A 123 16.32 2.04 -1.71
N ASP A 124 17.30 1.22 -2.09
CA ASP A 124 17.45 0.82 -3.49
C ASP A 124 16.46 -0.30 -3.80
N PRO A 125 15.42 -0.06 -4.63
CA PRO A 125 14.50 -1.12 -5.00
C PRO A 125 15.26 -2.15 -5.85
N MET A 126 15.23 -3.40 -5.39
CA MET A 126 15.73 -4.55 -6.14
C MET A 126 14.84 -4.83 -7.36
#